data_AF-A0A512J912-F1
#
_entry.id   AF-A0A512J912-F1
#
_cell.length_a   1.000
_cell.length_b   1.000
_cell.length_c   1.000
_cell.angle_alpha   90.00
_cell.angle_beta   90.00
_cell.angle_gamma   90.00
#
_symmetry.space_group_name_H-M   'P 1'
#
loop_
_entity.id
_entity.type
_entity.pdbx_description
1 polymer ?
#
loop_
_entity_poly.entity_id
_entity_poly.type
_entity_poly.pdbx_seq_one_letter_code
_entity_poly.pdbx_strand_id
1 'polypeptide(L)'
;MVSREHDAIVEGNIPQTSRTISPSRWKNGEGIFPRMPRDIRERITERLKDLNKSMRAASLDAGMGDTAIRDLMRRPTDSPTMETIEKLARALNTTAAWLAFEAGPKTLRVGGDGLVNANRSFTLAKVDGEVKAGAFLRAEAFDDDLGEAISAPRDPEYPFARQVAYRVRGDSMNEAKPRPIRDGDFIICAAWEDLGAEPRDGQLVVVQQTINSGQLRERSVKAIRLHPDRVEFVPMSSNPEHQPIVVPRNLDPDDGREVTILALVRYVFDNQLIR
;
A
#
# COMPACT_ATOMS: atom_id res chain seq x y z
N MET A 1 78.33 -47.69 -18.01
CA MET A 1 77.56 -48.26 -16.87
C MET A 1 76.11 -47.82 -17.04
N VAL A 2 75.29 -48.67 -17.66
CA VAL A 2 74.05 -49.28 -17.12
C VAL A 2 72.93 -48.22 -16.94
N SER A 3 72.04 -47.96 -17.90
CA SER A 3 70.97 -48.79 -18.51
C SER A 3 70.02 -49.44 -17.49
N ARG A 4 68.76 -48.99 -17.43
CA ARG A 4 67.56 -49.83 -17.72
C ARG A 4 66.23 -49.08 -17.55
N GLU A 5 65.44 -49.18 -18.60
CA GLU A 5 63.99 -48.98 -18.74
C GLU A 5 63.16 -50.11 -18.04
N HIS A 6 61.83 -49.99 -18.19
CA HIS A 6 60.70 -50.93 -17.98
C HIS A 6 59.92 -50.70 -16.67
N ASP A 7 58.59 -50.67 -16.61
CA ASP A 7 57.53 -50.79 -17.62
C ASP A 7 56.18 -50.33 -17.03
N ALA A 8 55.21 -50.08 -17.90
CA ALA A 8 53.84 -49.65 -17.59
C ALA A 8 52.84 -50.82 -17.47
N ILE A 9 51.78 -50.65 -16.64
CA ILE A 9 50.42 -51.25 -16.78
C ILE A 9 49.43 -50.29 -16.06
N VAL A 10 48.65 -49.41 -16.72
CA VAL A 10 47.31 -49.57 -17.37
C VAL A 10 46.13 -49.84 -16.42
N GLU A 11 45.21 -48.86 -16.33
CA GLU A 11 43.72 -48.93 -16.32
C GLU A 11 43.18 -47.64 -15.64
N GLY A 12 42.26 -46.83 -16.18
CA GLY A 12 41.45 -46.95 -17.37
C GLY A 12 40.88 -45.59 -17.82
N ASN A 13 40.57 -45.56 -19.12
CA ASN A 13 39.72 -44.62 -19.85
C ASN A 13 38.27 -44.71 -19.26
N ILE A 14 37.31 -43.77 -19.30
CA ILE A 14 36.61 -43.11 -20.42
C ILE A 14 35.65 -41.98 -19.85
N PRO A 15 34.82 -41.25 -20.63
CA PRO A 15 34.67 -39.80 -20.56
C PRO A 15 33.40 -39.32 -19.83
N GLN A 16 33.37 -38.09 -19.29
CA GLN A 16 32.12 -37.47 -18.86
C GLN A 16 31.58 -36.58 -19.98
N THR A 17 30.76 -37.21 -20.82
CA THR A 17 29.83 -36.62 -21.77
C THR A 17 28.88 -35.62 -21.11
N SER A 18 28.70 -34.49 -21.78
CA SER A 18 27.63 -33.51 -21.61
C SER A 18 26.26 -34.21 -21.46
N ARG A 19 25.57 -33.97 -20.35
CA ARG A 19 24.14 -34.27 -20.22
C ARG A 19 23.35 -32.98 -20.17
N THR A 20 22.75 -32.66 -21.31
CA THR A 20 21.56 -31.81 -21.44
C THR A 20 20.50 -32.32 -20.47
N ILE A 21 20.15 -31.53 -19.45
CA ILE A 21 18.96 -31.77 -18.64
C ILE A 21 17.86 -30.88 -19.19
N SER A 22 16.96 -31.50 -19.96
CA SER A 22 15.67 -30.92 -20.33
C SER A 22 14.93 -30.46 -19.07
N PRO A 23 14.27 -29.28 -19.05
CA PRO A 23 13.46 -28.89 -17.91
C PRO A 23 12.25 -29.81 -17.84
N SER A 24 12.24 -30.68 -16.83
CA SER A 24 11.13 -31.54 -16.52
C SER A 24 9.91 -30.69 -16.16
N ARG A 25 8.75 -31.15 -16.65
CA ARG A 25 7.43 -30.58 -16.46
C ARG A 25 6.88 -31.15 -15.14
N TRP A 26 6.87 -30.35 -14.08
CA TRP A 26 6.36 -30.80 -12.77
C TRP A 26 4.89 -30.41 -12.65
N LYS A 27 4.05 -31.44 -12.56
CA LYS A 27 2.63 -31.36 -12.23
C LYS A 27 2.45 -31.81 -10.77
N ASN A 28 1.55 -31.09 -10.08
CA ASN A 28 0.77 -31.43 -8.89
C ASN A 28 1.45 -31.29 -7.51
N GLY A 29 0.62 -30.94 -6.52
CA GLY A 29 0.76 -31.45 -5.16
C GLY A 29 0.78 -30.37 -4.09
N GLU A 30 -0.25 -30.36 -3.25
CA GLU A 30 -0.38 -29.56 -2.04
C GLU A 30 0.86 -29.67 -1.15
N GLY A 31 1.52 -28.53 -0.93
CA GLY A 31 2.66 -28.39 -0.04
C GLY A 31 3.09 -26.92 -0.06
N ILE A 32 3.06 -26.27 1.10
CA ILE A 32 3.58 -24.91 1.27
C ILE A 32 5.11 -25.01 1.19
N PHE A 33 5.63 -25.06 -0.03
CA PHE A 33 7.05 -24.81 -0.29
C PHE A 33 7.25 -23.30 -0.40
N PRO A 34 8.30 -22.73 0.23
CA PRO A 34 8.63 -21.31 0.08
C PRO A 34 8.78 -21.02 -1.42
N ARG A 35 7.97 -20.08 -1.92
CA ARG A 35 8.02 -19.60 -3.29
C ARG A 35 9.46 -19.18 -3.58
N MET A 36 10.09 -19.72 -4.63
CA MET A 36 11.45 -19.30 -5.02
C MET A 36 11.49 -17.77 -5.09
N PRO A 37 12.53 -17.11 -4.56
CA PRO A 37 12.66 -15.66 -4.65
C PRO A 37 12.54 -15.25 -6.11
N ARG A 38 11.65 -14.28 -6.40
CA ARG A 38 11.44 -13.82 -7.77
C ARG A 38 12.73 -13.25 -8.36
N ASP A 39 12.83 -13.13 -9.68
CA ASP A 39 14.01 -12.49 -10.28
C ASP A 39 13.99 -10.98 -9.98
N ILE A 40 15.16 -10.36 -9.79
CA ILE A 40 15.30 -8.91 -9.55
C ILE A 40 14.66 -8.09 -10.66
N ARG A 41 14.69 -8.58 -11.91
CA ARG A 41 14.03 -7.95 -13.06
C ARG A 41 12.51 -7.91 -12.93
N GLU A 42 11.91 -8.97 -12.40
CA GLU A 42 10.46 -9.01 -12.16
C GLU A 42 10.09 -7.96 -11.11
N ARG A 43 10.88 -7.85 -10.04
CA ARG A 43 10.68 -6.82 -9.00
C ARG A 43 10.87 -5.40 -9.51
N ILE A 44 11.86 -5.16 -10.38
CA ILE A 44 12.05 -3.86 -11.04
C ILE A 44 10.84 -3.54 -11.91
N THR A 45 10.35 -4.50 -12.70
CA THR A 45 9.18 -4.33 -13.58
C THR A 45 7.92 -4.03 -12.78
N GLU A 46 7.71 -4.77 -11.68
CA GLU A 46 6.62 -4.54 -10.74
C GLU A 46 6.64 -3.09 -10.21
N ARG A 47 7.79 -2.61 -9.74
CA ARG A 47 7.91 -1.23 -9.22
C ARG A 47 7.77 -0.16 -10.30
N LEU A 48 8.25 -0.40 -11.51
CA LEU A 48 8.05 0.52 -12.64
C LEU A 48 6.56 0.67 -12.96
N LYS A 49 5.81 -0.45 -12.92
CA LYS A 49 4.36 -0.44 -13.11
C LYS A 49 3.65 0.29 -11.96
N ASP A 50 4.00 -0.03 -10.71
CA ASP A 50 3.42 0.62 -9.53
C ASP A 50 3.60 2.14 -9.55
N LEU A 51 4.75 2.62 -10.03
CA LEU A 51 5.10 4.05 -10.07
C LEU A 51 4.72 4.73 -11.40
N ASN A 52 4.13 3.99 -12.34
CA ASN A 52 3.88 4.44 -13.70
C ASN A 52 5.11 5.11 -14.36
N LYS A 53 6.31 4.58 -14.08
CA LYS A 53 7.60 5.10 -14.59
C LYS A 53 8.11 4.26 -15.75
N SER A 54 8.67 4.93 -16.77
CA SER A 54 9.41 4.24 -17.82
C SER A 54 10.78 3.78 -17.33
N MET A 55 11.31 2.69 -17.91
CA MET A 55 12.68 2.22 -17.64
C MET A 55 13.72 3.32 -17.84
N ARG A 56 13.56 4.14 -18.90
CA ARG A 56 14.46 5.26 -19.17
C ARG A 56 14.43 6.30 -18.06
N ALA A 57 13.22 6.72 -17.65
CA ALA A 57 13.04 7.71 -16.59
C ALA A 57 13.63 7.22 -15.26
N ALA A 58 13.36 5.97 -14.87
CA ALA A 58 13.91 5.39 -13.65
C ALA A 58 15.44 5.24 -13.68
N SER A 59 16.02 4.97 -14.86
CA SER A 59 17.48 4.90 -15.03
C SER A 59 18.15 6.26 -14.83
N LEU A 60 17.55 7.32 -15.38
CA LEU A 60 18.02 8.70 -15.21
C LEU A 60 17.86 9.18 -13.77
N ASP A 61 16.72 8.89 -13.14
CA ASP A 61 16.46 9.19 -11.72
C ASP A 61 17.45 8.48 -10.78
N ALA A 62 17.98 7.32 -11.18
CA ALA A 62 19.01 6.58 -10.45
C ALA A 62 20.43 7.14 -10.64
N GLY A 63 20.60 8.21 -11.44
CA GLY A 63 21.90 8.74 -11.82
C GLY A 63 22.71 7.77 -12.70
N MET A 64 22.01 6.89 -13.42
CA MET A 64 22.62 5.90 -14.34
C MET A 64 22.46 6.34 -15.79
N GLY A 65 23.16 5.67 -16.71
CA GLY A 65 22.94 5.84 -18.15
C GLY A 65 21.51 5.49 -18.54
N ASP A 66 20.97 6.14 -19.56
CA ASP A 66 19.58 6.03 -20.00
C ASP A 66 19.16 4.61 -20.47
N THR A 67 20.12 3.75 -20.82
CA THR A 67 19.91 2.33 -21.18
C THR A 67 20.16 1.35 -20.05
N ALA A 68 20.65 1.77 -18.88
CA ALA A 68 21.20 0.84 -17.88
C ALA A 68 20.17 -0.20 -17.37
N ILE A 69 18.92 0.22 -17.10
CA ILE A 69 17.85 -0.71 -16.75
C ILE A 69 17.55 -1.68 -17.91
N ARG A 70 17.52 -1.20 -19.16
CA ARG A 70 17.27 -2.03 -20.34
C ARG A 70 18.37 -3.09 -20.54
N ASP A 71 19.63 -2.72 -20.35
CA ASP A 71 20.76 -3.64 -20.48
C ASP A 71 20.75 -4.70 -19.36
N LEU A 72 20.33 -4.32 -18.15
CA LEU A 72 20.12 -5.24 -17.03
C LEU A 72 19.00 -6.26 -17.31
N MET A 73 17.93 -5.86 -18.01
CA MET A 73 16.86 -6.77 -18.42
C MET A 73 17.31 -7.77 -19.49
N ARG A 74 18.28 -7.38 -20.34
CA ARG A 74 18.78 -8.21 -21.44
C ARG A 74 19.77 -9.28 -21.00
N ARG A 75 20.37 -9.14 -19.80
CA ARG A 75 21.38 -10.08 -19.28
C ARG A 75 20.86 -10.82 -18.06
N PRO A 76 20.04 -11.88 -18.22
CA PRO A 76 19.35 -12.56 -17.12
C PRO A 76 20.29 -13.35 -16.18
N THR A 77 21.48 -13.73 -16.64
CA THR A 77 22.48 -14.46 -15.86
C THR A 77 23.34 -13.55 -14.98
N ASP A 78 23.36 -12.25 -15.26
CA ASP A 78 24.29 -11.32 -14.61
C ASP A 78 23.62 -10.72 -13.37
N SER A 79 24.24 -10.87 -12.21
CA SER A 79 23.77 -10.18 -11.00
C SER A 79 24.29 -8.74 -10.98
N PRO A 80 23.43 -7.72 -10.85
CA PRO A 80 23.88 -6.34 -10.73
C PRO A 80 24.67 -6.14 -9.43
N THR A 81 25.61 -5.19 -9.45
CA THR A 81 26.38 -4.83 -8.25
C THR A 81 25.46 -4.26 -7.17
N MET A 82 25.84 -4.42 -5.90
CA MET A 82 25.07 -3.86 -4.78
C MET A 82 24.89 -2.34 -4.91
N GLU A 83 25.90 -1.63 -5.41
CA GLU A 83 25.82 -0.20 -5.72
C GLU A 83 24.74 0.13 -6.75
N THR A 84 24.61 -0.71 -7.80
CA THR A 84 23.56 -0.57 -8.82
C THR A 84 22.18 -0.83 -8.21
N ILE A 85 22.07 -1.85 -7.37
CA ILE A 85 20.83 -2.18 -6.66
C ILE A 85 20.41 -1.02 -5.76
N GLU A 86 21.33 -0.39 -5.03
CA GLU A 86 21.02 0.77 -4.17
C GLU A 86 20.59 2.00 -4.95
N LYS A 87 21.22 2.28 -6.09
CA LYS A 87 20.84 3.38 -6.98
C LYS A 87 19.42 3.18 -7.53
N LEU A 88 19.13 1.98 -8.02
CA LEU A 88 17.79 1.61 -8.50
C LEU A 88 16.75 1.62 -7.38
N ALA A 89 17.12 1.13 -6.19
CA ALA A 89 16.27 1.13 -5.00
C ALA A 89 15.79 2.54 -4.65
N ARG A 90 16.70 3.52 -4.62
CA ARG A 90 16.37 4.93 -4.40
C ARG A 90 15.43 5.49 -5.47
N ALA A 91 15.72 5.26 -6.76
CA ALA A 91 14.91 5.78 -7.87
C ALA A 91 13.50 5.16 -7.97
N LEU A 92 13.38 3.88 -7.60
CA LEU A 92 12.14 3.10 -7.59
C LEU A 92 11.42 3.12 -6.23
N ASN A 93 11.87 4.00 -5.32
CA ASN A 93 11.30 4.19 -4.00
C ASN A 93 11.06 2.85 -3.27
N THR A 94 12.06 1.95 -3.29
CA THR A 94 12.03 0.56 -2.76
C THR A 94 13.30 0.23 -2.01
N THR A 95 13.30 -0.67 -1.02
CA THR A 95 14.55 -1.06 -0.34
C THR A 95 15.45 -1.94 -1.21
N ALA A 96 16.77 -1.79 -1.04
CA ALA A 96 17.75 -2.65 -1.70
C ALA A 96 17.60 -4.11 -1.25
N ALA A 97 17.25 -4.34 0.02
CA ALA A 97 16.98 -5.68 0.56
C ALA A 97 15.77 -6.34 -0.14
N TRP A 98 14.68 -5.59 -0.35
CA TRP A 98 13.52 -6.12 -1.08
C TRP A 98 13.84 -6.30 -2.56
N LEU A 99 14.56 -5.34 -3.16
CA LEU A 99 14.89 -5.39 -4.57
C LEU A 99 15.86 -6.54 -4.91
N ALA A 100 16.82 -6.84 -4.03
CA ALA A 100 17.79 -7.91 -4.24
C ALA A 100 17.27 -9.30 -3.84
N PHE A 101 16.58 -9.40 -2.70
CA PHE A 101 16.29 -10.69 -2.06
C PHE A 101 14.82 -10.88 -1.68
N GLU A 102 13.94 -9.95 -2.05
CA GLU A 102 12.54 -9.94 -1.61
C GLU A 102 12.41 -9.91 -0.06
N ALA A 103 13.46 -9.44 0.61
CA ALA A 103 13.56 -9.38 2.06
C ALA A 103 13.29 -7.96 2.57
N GLY A 104 12.47 -7.83 3.61
CA GLY A 104 12.15 -6.53 4.21
C GLY A 104 11.14 -5.70 3.39
N PRO A 105 10.93 -4.42 3.76
CA PRO A 105 9.83 -3.62 3.23
C PRO A 105 10.05 -3.24 1.74
N LYS A 106 8.99 -3.34 0.93
CA LYS A 106 8.97 -3.03 -0.52
C LYS A 106 9.19 -1.55 -0.87
N THR A 107 9.09 -0.63 0.09
CA THR A 107 9.23 0.81 -0.17
C THR A 107 10.35 1.41 0.65
N LEU A 108 11.21 2.23 0.02
CA LEU A 108 12.19 3.03 0.75
C LEU A 108 11.47 4.23 1.36
N ARG A 109 11.78 4.49 2.62
CA ARG A 109 11.48 5.78 3.23
C ARG A 109 12.28 6.85 2.50
N VAL A 110 11.65 7.95 2.12
CA VAL A 110 12.37 9.22 2.00
C VAL A 110 12.73 9.63 3.43
N GLY A 111 13.93 9.23 3.90
CA GLY A 111 14.42 9.52 5.25
C GLY A 111 15.47 8.52 5.72
N GLY A 112 16.74 8.89 5.56
CA GLY A 112 17.95 8.07 5.72
C GLY A 112 18.13 7.27 7.02
N ASP A 113 18.87 6.17 6.83
CA ASP A 113 19.85 5.48 7.68
C ASP A 113 19.52 5.14 9.14
N GLY A 114 20.14 4.05 9.62
CA GLY A 114 19.81 3.35 10.85
C GLY A 114 19.94 4.17 12.12
N LEU A 115 18.83 4.74 12.56
CA LEU A 115 18.42 4.89 13.95
C LEU A 115 16.93 5.24 13.88
N VAL A 116 16.09 4.51 14.62
CA VAL A 116 14.68 4.86 14.79
C VAL A 116 14.59 6.19 15.55
N ASN A 117 14.71 7.29 14.80
CA ASN A 117 14.53 8.62 15.35
C ASN A 117 13.05 8.75 15.72
N ALA A 118 12.74 8.73 17.02
CA ALA A 118 11.40 8.84 17.57
C ALA A 118 10.62 10.05 17.03
N ASN A 119 11.32 11.07 16.50
CA ASN A 119 10.76 12.25 15.85
C ASN A 119 10.22 12.04 14.42
N ARG A 120 10.36 10.85 13.79
CA ARG A 120 9.78 10.55 12.46
C ARG A 120 8.62 9.55 12.49
N SER A 121 8.21 9.11 13.67
CA SER A 121 7.08 8.19 13.87
C SER A 121 5.73 8.91 13.81
N PHE A 122 5.73 10.24 13.85
CA PHE A 122 4.54 11.08 13.82
C PHE A 122 4.57 12.03 12.63
N THR A 123 3.40 12.41 12.14
CA THR A 123 3.16 13.44 11.13
C THR A 123 2.09 14.40 11.63
N LEU A 124 1.94 15.53 10.94
CA LEU A 124 0.85 16.45 11.18
C LEU A 124 -0.33 16.07 10.28
N ALA A 125 -1.43 15.65 10.89
CA ALA A 125 -2.68 15.43 10.19
C ALA A 125 -3.54 16.70 10.28
N LYS A 126 -3.88 17.31 9.13
CA LYS A 126 -4.81 18.45 9.09
C LYS A 126 -6.19 17.97 9.56
N VAL A 127 -6.80 18.70 10.49
CA VAL A 127 -8.17 18.46 10.92
C VAL A 127 -9.10 19.03 9.84
N ASP A 128 -9.90 18.15 9.22
CA ASP A 128 -10.84 18.46 8.14
C ASP A 128 -12.29 18.41 8.64
N GLY A 129 -12.52 19.11 9.75
CA GLY A 129 -13.83 19.31 10.35
C GLY A 129 -14.42 18.12 11.12
N GLU A 130 -15.73 18.16 11.30
CA GLU A 130 -16.51 17.16 12.04
C GLU A 130 -17.13 16.12 11.11
N VAL A 131 -17.16 14.87 11.56
CA VAL A 131 -17.93 13.78 10.92
C VAL A 131 -19.11 13.44 11.81
N LYS A 132 -20.33 13.64 11.29
CA LYS A 132 -21.58 13.44 12.02
C LYS A 132 -22.62 12.79 11.11
N ALA A 133 -22.96 11.53 11.41
CA ALA A 133 -23.98 10.81 10.67
C ALA A 133 -25.34 11.53 10.76
N GLY A 134 -26.02 11.63 9.61
CA GLY A 134 -27.34 12.25 9.46
C GLY A 134 -27.36 13.78 9.47
N ALA A 135 -26.21 14.46 9.57
CA ALA A 135 -26.14 15.91 9.58
C ALA A 135 -25.74 16.47 8.21
N PHE A 136 -26.74 16.92 7.45
CA PHE A 136 -26.52 17.64 6.19
C PHE A 136 -26.28 19.13 6.46
N LEU A 137 -25.07 19.59 6.14
CA LEU A 137 -24.66 20.99 6.28
C LEU A 137 -24.42 21.60 4.89
N ARG A 138 -24.44 22.92 4.80
CA ARG A 138 -24.09 23.61 3.55
C ARG A 138 -22.63 23.37 3.18
N ALA A 139 -22.32 23.34 1.90
CA ALA A 139 -20.97 23.08 1.39
C ALA A 139 -19.90 23.99 2.02
N GLU A 140 -20.22 25.27 2.21
CA GLU A 140 -19.29 26.28 2.77
C GLU A 140 -18.93 25.99 4.24
N ALA A 141 -19.71 25.18 4.96
CA ALA A 141 -19.41 24.80 6.33
C ALA A 141 -18.20 23.83 6.44
N PHE A 142 -17.75 23.29 5.31
CA PHE A 142 -16.61 22.37 5.24
C PHE A 142 -15.34 23.01 4.65
N ASP A 143 -15.44 24.25 4.16
CA ASP A 143 -14.34 24.96 3.47
C ASP A 143 -13.49 25.82 4.44
N ASP A 144 -13.62 25.59 5.76
CA ASP A 144 -12.89 26.37 6.75
C ASP A 144 -11.41 25.92 6.81
N ASP A 145 -10.57 26.63 6.07
CA ASP A 145 -9.14 26.35 5.89
C ASP A 145 -8.26 26.69 7.11
N LEU A 146 -8.88 27.07 8.24
CA LEU A 146 -8.22 27.34 9.53
C LEU A 146 -7.78 26.04 10.25
N GLY A 147 -7.16 25.13 9.50
CA GLY A 147 -5.78 24.67 9.73
C GLY A 147 -5.35 24.11 11.08
N GLU A 148 -6.23 23.69 11.97
CA GLU A 148 -5.81 22.91 13.14
C GLU A 148 -5.15 21.61 12.63
N ALA A 149 -3.95 21.31 13.12
CA ALA A 149 -3.24 20.08 12.79
C ALA A 149 -2.89 19.36 14.08
N ILE A 150 -3.14 18.05 14.11
CA ILE A 150 -2.81 17.22 15.26
C ILE A 150 -1.64 16.29 14.93
N SER A 151 -0.80 16.04 15.93
CA SER A 151 0.28 15.06 15.82
C SER A 151 -0.31 13.67 15.82
N ALA A 152 -0.05 12.92 14.76
CA ALA A 152 -0.59 11.58 14.55
C ALA A 152 0.50 10.61 14.14
N PRO A 153 0.45 9.33 14.54
CA PRO A 153 1.39 8.32 14.05
C PRO A 153 1.34 8.24 12.53
N ARG A 154 2.52 8.09 11.92
CA ARG A 154 2.62 7.85 10.49
C ARG A 154 2.07 6.46 10.17
N ASP A 155 1.21 6.38 9.16
CA ASP A 155 0.73 5.10 8.68
C ASP A 155 1.86 4.31 7.98
N PRO A 156 2.25 3.12 8.47
CA PRO A 156 3.27 2.31 7.82
C PRO A 156 2.78 1.60 6.56
N GLU A 157 1.47 1.34 6.43
CA GLU A 157 0.83 0.73 5.25
C GLU A 157 0.64 1.75 4.13
N TYR A 158 0.33 3.00 4.48
CA TYR A 158 0.12 4.11 3.53
C TYR A 158 1.02 5.33 3.83
N PRO A 159 2.36 5.18 3.81
CA PRO A 159 3.28 6.24 4.26
C PRO A 159 3.36 7.45 3.31
N PHE A 160 2.87 7.30 2.08
CA PHE A 160 2.85 8.34 1.05
C PHE A 160 1.53 9.11 1.00
N ALA A 161 0.45 8.56 1.57
CA ALA A 161 -0.86 9.17 1.54
C ALA A 161 -0.91 10.34 2.53
N ARG A 162 -1.61 11.42 2.17
CA ARG A 162 -1.89 12.50 3.11
C ARG A 162 -2.70 11.97 4.28
N GLN A 163 -2.31 12.35 5.49
CA GLN A 163 -3.06 12.04 6.69
C GLN A 163 -4.00 13.19 7.03
N VAL A 164 -5.26 12.86 7.23
CA VAL A 164 -6.34 13.80 7.53
C VAL A 164 -7.00 13.35 8.83
N ALA A 165 -7.29 14.29 9.72
CA ALA A 165 -7.97 14.04 10.97
C ALA A 165 -9.42 14.52 10.91
N TYR A 166 -10.32 13.80 11.56
CA TYR A 166 -11.71 14.25 11.73
C TYR A 166 -12.12 14.11 13.18
N ARG A 167 -12.92 15.05 13.66
CA ARG A 167 -13.57 14.95 14.97
C ARG A 167 -14.88 14.20 14.83
N VAL A 168 -15.03 13.11 15.57
CA VAL A 168 -16.24 12.29 15.53
C VAL A 168 -17.34 12.92 16.39
N ARG A 169 -18.56 12.97 15.84
CA ARG A 169 -19.77 13.37 16.54
C ARG A 169 -20.84 12.30 16.47
N GLY A 170 -21.45 12.02 17.62
CA GLY A 170 -22.52 11.03 17.79
C GLY A 170 -22.01 9.59 17.96
N ASP A 171 -22.94 8.66 17.90
CA ASP A 171 -22.76 7.25 18.30
C ASP A 171 -22.84 6.26 17.12
N SER A 172 -22.81 6.75 15.87
CA SER A 172 -22.98 5.91 14.67
C SER A 172 -21.94 4.80 14.46
N MET A 173 -20.83 4.87 15.20
CA MET A 173 -19.72 3.91 15.17
C MET A 173 -19.30 3.43 16.57
N ASN A 174 -20.17 3.53 17.58
CA ASN A 174 -19.85 3.18 18.97
C ASN A 174 -19.65 1.66 19.21
N GLU A 175 -20.02 0.81 18.26
CA GLU A 175 -19.78 -0.65 18.27
C GLU A 175 -18.69 -1.10 17.28
N ALA A 176 -17.99 -0.15 16.65
CA ALA A 176 -16.93 -0.43 15.70
C ALA A 176 -15.88 -1.41 16.24
N LYS A 177 -15.27 -2.17 15.32
CA LYS A 177 -14.18 -3.12 15.62
C LYS A 177 -12.93 -2.73 14.83
N PRO A 178 -11.71 -2.99 15.35
CA PRO A 178 -11.41 -3.72 16.59
C PRO A 178 -11.67 -2.92 17.89
N ARG A 179 -11.82 -1.59 17.79
CA ARG A 179 -12.23 -0.73 18.91
C ARG A 179 -13.43 0.16 18.54
N PRO A 180 -14.29 0.49 19.53
CA PRO A 180 -15.30 1.53 19.40
C PRO A 180 -14.73 2.87 18.93
N ILE A 181 -15.52 3.61 18.16
CA ILE A 181 -15.31 5.01 17.82
C ILE A 181 -16.42 5.81 18.49
N ARG A 182 -16.07 6.64 19.46
CA ARG A 182 -17.01 7.33 20.34
C ARG A 182 -17.18 8.80 19.95
N ASP A 183 -18.27 9.40 20.41
CA ASP A 183 -18.44 10.85 20.32
C ASP A 183 -17.23 11.57 20.97
N GLY A 184 -16.67 12.54 20.25
CA GLY A 184 -15.52 13.30 20.69
C GLY A 184 -14.16 12.70 20.33
N ASP A 185 -14.08 11.44 19.89
CA ASP A 185 -12.84 10.83 19.40
C ASP A 185 -12.29 11.61 18.18
N PHE A 186 -10.98 11.58 18.01
CA PHE A 186 -10.34 11.95 16.74
C PHE A 186 -9.99 10.70 15.95
N ILE A 187 -10.37 10.66 14.68
CA ILE A 187 -9.93 9.62 13.75
C ILE A 187 -8.85 10.16 12.83
N ILE A 188 -7.76 9.41 12.67
CA ILE A 188 -6.72 9.71 11.69
C ILE A 188 -6.91 8.79 10.51
N CYS A 189 -7.00 9.38 9.34
CA CYS A 189 -7.31 8.71 8.10
C CYS A 189 -6.23 8.93 7.07
N ALA A 190 -6.10 8.02 6.12
CA ALA A 190 -5.34 8.21 4.90
C ALA A 190 -6.28 8.67 3.78
N ALA A 191 -5.95 9.76 3.09
CA ALA A 191 -6.77 10.33 2.03
C ALA A 191 -6.99 9.31 0.91
N TRP A 192 -8.25 9.06 0.54
CA TRP A 192 -8.62 7.97 -0.35
C TRP A 192 -8.05 8.12 -1.76
N GLU A 193 -8.07 9.34 -2.28
CA GLU A 193 -7.55 9.69 -3.61
C GLU A 193 -6.05 9.38 -3.78
N ASP A 194 -5.29 9.39 -2.67
CA ASP A 194 -3.86 9.08 -2.72
C ASP A 194 -3.62 7.56 -2.77
N LEU A 195 -4.56 6.71 -2.31
CA LEU A 195 -4.32 5.29 -2.07
C LEU A 195 -4.19 4.44 -3.34
N GLY A 196 -4.86 4.83 -4.43
CA GLY A 196 -4.96 4.01 -5.65
C GLY A 196 -5.52 2.60 -5.41
N ALA A 197 -6.28 2.40 -4.31
CA ALA A 197 -6.76 1.11 -3.86
C ALA A 197 -8.26 0.95 -4.12
N GLU A 198 -8.68 -0.27 -4.44
CA GLU A 198 -10.10 -0.61 -4.51
C GLU A 198 -10.70 -0.75 -3.09
N PRO A 199 -11.98 -0.36 -2.88
CA PRO A 199 -12.70 -0.61 -1.64
C PRO A 199 -12.66 -2.09 -1.25
N ARG A 200 -12.47 -2.37 0.04
CA ARG A 200 -12.51 -3.72 0.61
C ARG A 200 -13.56 -3.83 1.70
N ASP A 201 -14.18 -5.00 1.79
CA ASP A 201 -15.15 -5.32 2.83
C ASP A 201 -14.56 -5.13 4.24
N GLY A 202 -15.34 -4.55 5.14
CA GLY A 202 -14.96 -4.28 6.52
C GLY A 202 -14.06 -3.06 6.75
N GLN A 203 -13.61 -2.36 5.70
CA GLN A 203 -12.87 -1.11 5.88
C GLN A 203 -13.75 -0.03 6.51
N LEU A 204 -13.23 0.65 7.53
CA LEU A 204 -13.87 1.83 8.10
C LEU A 204 -13.42 3.06 7.30
N VAL A 205 -14.36 3.83 6.80
CA VAL A 205 -14.09 4.97 5.91
C VAL A 205 -14.90 6.19 6.31
N VAL A 206 -14.37 7.37 5.98
CA VAL A 206 -15.12 8.61 5.94
C VAL A 206 -15.76 8.73 4.56
N VAL A 207 -17.08 8.82 4.53
CA VAL A 207 -17.86 9.04 3.31
C VAL A 207 -18.48 10.42 3.31
N GLN A 208 -18.61 11.00 2.13
CA GLN A 208 -19.38 12.20 1.89
C GLN A 208 -20.60 11.88 1.03
N GLN A 209 -21.78 12.23 1.53
CA GLN A 209 -22.98 12.29 0.72
C GLN A 209 -23.22 13.74 0.30
N THR A 210 -23.51 13.98 -0.96
CA THR A 210 -23.99 15.29 -1.41
C THR A 210 -25.41 15.16 -1.95
N ILE A 211 -26.25 16.15 -1.66
CA ILE A 211 -27.63 16.25 -2.15
C ILE A 211 -27.89 17.66 -2.68
N ASN A 212 -29.01 17.86 -3.37
CA ASN A 212 -29.41 19.14 -3.97
C ASN A 212 -28.32 19.73 -4.88
N SER A 213 -27.81 18.93 -5.81
CA SER A 213 -26.71 19.33 -6.72
C SER A 213 -25.45 19.82 -5.98
N GLY A 214 -25.12 19.18 -4.86
CA GLY A 214 -23.91 19.49 -4.09
C GLY A 214 -24.03 20.58 -3.03
N GLN A 215 -25.20 21.23 -2.91
CA GLN A 215 -25.42 22.33 -1.95
C GLN A 215 -25.37 21.87 -0.49
N LEU A 216 -25.88 20.67 -0.22
CA LEU A 216 -25.86 20.07 1.10
C LEU A 216 -24.95 18.86 1.08
N ARG A 217 -24.09 18.77 2.09
CA ARG A 217 -23.13 17.69 2.25
C ARG A 217 -23.23 17.11 3.66
N GLU A 218 -23.12 15.80 3.76
CA GLU A 218 -22.96 15.08 5.02
C GLU A 218 -21.61 14.35 4.95
N ARG A 219 -20.79 14.47 6.00
CA ARG A 219 -19.63 13.59 6.19
C ARG A 219 -19.91 12.65 7.37
N SER A 220 -19.75 11.35 7.15
CA SER A 220 -19.95 10.35 8.20
C SER A 220 -18.96 9.19 8.11
N VAL A 221 -18.74 8.52 9.25
CA VAL A 221 -17.89 7.32 9.33
C VAL A 221 -18.78 6.10 9.18
N LYS A 222 -18.38 5.14 8.33
CA LYS A 222 -19.12 3.90 8.04
C LYS A 222 -18.17 2.73 7.78
N ALA A 223 -18.66 1.51 7.93
CA ALA A 223 -17.98 0.31 7.45
C ALA A 223 -18.43 -0.02 6.02
N ILE A 224 -17.49 -0.33 5.14
CA ILE A 224 -17.80 -0.80 3.78
C ILE A 224 -18.31 -2.23 3.86
N ARG A 225 -19.44 -2.48 3.18
CA ARG A 225 -19.91 -3.82 2.85
C ARG A 225 -20.10 -3.96 1.34
N LEU A 226 -19.38 -4.90 0.75
CA LEU A 226 -19.39 -5.11 -0.70
C LEU A 226 -20.37 -6.21 -1.07
N HIS A 227 -21.25 -5.90 -2.02
CA HIS A 227 -22.15 -6.85 -2.65
C HIS A 227 -21.89 -6.91 -4.17
N PRO A 228 -22.35 -7.95 -4.87
CA PRO A 228 -22.18 -8.06 -6.32
C PRO A 228 -22.79 -6.89 -7.12
N ASP A 229 -23.90 -6.35 -6.63
CA ASP A 229 -24.78 -5.37 -7.27
C ASP A 229 -24.69 -3.96 -6.67
N ARG A 230 -24.15 -3.82 -5.46
CA ARG A 230 -24.13 -2.56 -4.71
C ARG A 230 -22.98 -2.49 -3.71
N VAL A 231 -22.72 -1.30 -3.21
CA VAL A 231 -21.86 -1.03 -2.06
C VAL A 231 -22.73 -0.46 -0.96
N GLU A 232 -22.62 -0.99 0.25
CA GLU A 232 -23.30 -0.47 1.42
C GLU A 232 -22.27 0.17 2.37
N PHE A 233 -22.58 1.34 2.90
CA PHE A 233 -21.82 1.99 3.96
C PHE A 233 -22.63 1.91 5.25
N VAL A 234 -22.25 0.97 6.11
CA VAL A 234 -23.06 0.50 7.22
C VAL A 234 -22.57 1.15 8.53
N PRO A 235 -23.46 1.72 9.36
CA PRO A 235 -23.09 2.12 10.72
C PRO A 235 -22.77 0.89 11.57
N MET A 236 -21.92 1.07 12.57
CA MET A 236 -21.66 0.07 13.61
C MET A 236 -22.08 0.65 14.94
N SER A 237 -23.39 0.69 15.18
CA SER A 237 -23.98 1.37 16.34
C SER A 237 -24.98 0.50 17.08
N SER A 238 -25.02 0.69 18.41
CA SER A 238 -26.10 0.17 19.25
C SER A 238 -27.43 0.92 19.04
N ASN A 239 -27.40 2.11 18.42
CA ASN A 239 -28.59 2.91 18.15
C ASN A 239 -29.20 2.50 16.78
N PRO A 240 -30.44 1.97 16.77
CA PRO A 240 -31.09 1.50 15.54
C PRO A 240 -31.53 2.63 14.58
N GLU A 241 -31.49 3.90 15.01
CA GLU A 241 -31.83 5.04 14.14
C GLU A 241 -30.79 5.26 13.02
N HIS A 242 -29.56 4.77 13.19
CA HIS A 242 -28.54 4.89 12.15
C HIS A 242 -28.80 3.92 11.00
N GLN A 243 -29.07 4.46 9.82
CA GLN A 243 -29.32 3.67 8.61
C GLN A 243 -28.06 3.52 7.73
N PRO A 244 -27.91 2.40 7.02
CA PRO A 244 -26.89 2.25 5.98
C PRO A 244 -27.13 3.18 4.79
N ILE A 245 -26.04 3.60 4.14
CA ILE A 245 -26.10 4.26 2.83
C ILE A 245 -25.89 3.17 1.78
N VAL A 246 -26.83 3.03 0.85
CA VAL A 246 -26.78 2.01 -0.19
C VAL A 246 -26.51 2.67 -1.53
N VAL A 247 -25.40 2.30 -2.17
CA VAL A 247 -24.97 2.81 -3.47
C VAL A 247 -25.04 1.67 -4.49
N PRO A 248 -26.03 1.65 -5.39
CA PRO A 248 -26.08 0.70 -6.49
C PRO A 248 -24.84 0.85 -7.37
N ARG A 249 -24.33 -0.24 -7.96
CA ARG A 249 -23.26 -0.19 -8.97
C ARG A 249 -23.71 0.37 -10.33
N ASN A 250 -24.91 0.95 -10.39
CA ASN A 250 -25.60 1.25 -11.63
C ASN A 250 -24.99 2.45 -12.37
N LEU A 251 -25.12 2.45 -13.71
CA LEU A 251 -24.47 3.40 -14.62
C LEU A 251 -25.26 4.71 -14.84
N ASP A 252 -26.43 4.86 -14.20
CA ASP A 252 -27.33 6.01 -14.39
C ASP A 252 -28.04 6.36 -13.05
N PRO A 253 -27.37 7.03 -12.09
CA PRO A 253 -27.96 7.41 -10.81
C PRO A 253 -28.79 8.71 -10.96
N ASP A 254 -30.12 8.61 -10.90
CA ASP A 254 -31.07 9.71 -11.10
C ASP A 254 -31.74 10.21 -9.78
N ASP A 255 -31.06 10.04 -8.64
CA ASP A 255 -31.56 10.51 -7.34
C ASP A 255 -30.93 11.83 -6.87
N GLY A 256 -30.01 12.38 -7.68
CA GLY A 256 -29.26 13.61 -7.37
C GLY A 256 -28.37 13.48 -6.13
N ARG A 257 -28.12 12.26 -5.65
CA ARG A 257 -27.25 11.96 -4.52
C ARG A 257 -25.93 11.42 -5.01
N GLU A 258 -24.83 12.01 -4.56
CA GLU A 258 -23.50 11.52 -4.86
C GLU A 258 -22.83 11.05 -3.57
N VAL A 259 -22.25 9.84 -3.60
CA VAL A 259 -21.54 9.27 -2.46
C VAL A 259 -20.08 9.05 -2.84
N THR A 260 -19.17 9.71 -2.12
CA THR A 260 -17.73 9.62 -2.34
C THR A 260 -17.01 9.17 -1.08
N ILE A 261 -16.03 8.29 -1.22
CA ILE A 261 -15.12 7.94 -0.12
C ILE A 261 -14.04 9.00 -0.04
N LEU A 262 -13.93 9.70 1.10
CA LEU A 262 -12.92 10.73 1.32
C LEU A 262 -11.62 10.15 1.88
N ALA A 263 -11.73 9.24 2.86
CA ALA A 263 -10.55 8.75 3.57
C ALA A 263 -10.77 7.37 4.22
N LEU A 264 -9.69 6.60 4.35
CA LEU A 264 -9.65 5.32 5.06
C LEU A 264 -9.25 5.55 6.53
N VAL A 265 -10.03 5.07 7.50
CA VAL A 265 -9.72 5.21 8.93
C VAL A 265 -8.59 4.26 9.34
N ARG A 266 -7.57 4.81 10.01
CA ARG A 266 -6.32 4.09 10.36
C ARG A 266 -6.07 4.06 11.86
N TYR A 267 -6.32 5.18 12.53
CA TYR A 267 -6.15 5.32 13.98
C TYR A 267 -7.34 6.03 14.60
N VAL A 268 -7.60 5.73 15.86
CA VAL A 268 -8.62 6.39 16.67
C VAL A 268 -7.95 6.84 17.97
N PHE A 269 -8.06 8.12 18.28
CA PHE A 269 -7.53 8.76 19.48
C PHE A 269 -8.68 9.17 20.38
N ASP A 270 -8.58 8.75 21.64
CA ASP A 270 -9.52 9.19 22.67
C ASP A 270 -9.22 10.64 23.04
N ASN A 271 -10.26 11.45 23.17
CA ASN A 271 -10.17 12.84 23.61
C ASN A 271 -10.51 13.00 25.09
N GLN A 272 -10.80 11.91 25.80
CA GLN A 272 -11.03 11.93 27.24
C GLN A 272 -9.71 12.15 27.98
N LEU A 273 -9.65 13.20 28.81
CA LEU A 273 -8.57 13.36 29.78
C LEU A 273 -8.56 12.15 30.71
N ILE A 274 -7.43 11.44 30.75
CA ILE A 274 -7.15 10.45 31.79
C ILE A 274 -7.01 11.23 33.10
N ARG A 275 -7.87 10.93 34.08
CA ARG A 275 -7.75 11.44 35.45
C ARG A 275 -6.97 10.47 36.32
#